data_AF-A0A966W0W4-F1
#
_entry.id   AF-A0A966W0W4-F1
#
_cell.length_a   1.000
_cell.length_b   1.000
_cell.length_c   1.000
_cell.angle_alpha   90.00
_cell.angle_beta   90.00
_cell.angle_gamma   90.00
#
_symmetry.space_group_name_H-M   'P 1'
#
loop_
_entity.id
_entity.type
_entity.pdbx_description
1 polymer ?
#
loop_
_entity_poly.entity_id
_entity_poly.type
_entity_poly.pdbx_seq_one_letter_code
_entity_poly.pdbx_strand_id
1 'polypeptide(L)'
;MVATLIMLSLVTFMVVAFLGVARRERRQLEVVTNMDAARMANEAGRSRAIAEVLARLLATGDKYNYGVMVSTNFQSPGFNPLVASPNNVNHTNALALPGQPTPWLANLANLQYDPRLPVFSPYYANVTPYDPLASETNQGRWYLDFNHGGLFDYTDRFQAGDPHWIGMLEYPDAPHSANNRGIARYAYLVMPAGKAVDLNWIHNQAKLSVLPAPASPTAEGYLRNLGLGPHEMNLAAMLAEANPFWNYNYNVGAGISGGAPSTRDVFRDALDLLLFRNNGGYNNLATLTALFGAVPSANLVSAQYDVLTTGPLMLSTNLTIDNDLNNVPWAGGSNSSTLAQRYFDANELFLPGRTYSSSFATNLQYITTNNLTPYDPAAPTVPGFGQPVGGV
;
A
#
# COMPACT_ATOMS: atom_id res chain seq x y z
N MET A 1 28.31 -31.36 61.91
CA MET A 1 28.51 -30.18 61.03
C MET A 1 28.49 -30.51 59.54
N VAL A 2 29.10 -31.60 59.08
CA VAL A 2 29.14 -31.95 57.64
C VAL A 2 27.75 -32.32 57.08
N ALA A 3 26.98 -33.15 57.79
CA ALA A 3 25.64 -33.55 57.36
C ALA A 3 24.66 -32.36 57.22
N THR A 4 24.73 -31.37 58.12
CA THR A 4 23.89 -30.17 58.06
C THR A 4 24.26 -29.24 56.89
N LEU A 5 25.55 -29.16 56.54
CA LEU A 5 26.00 -28.41 55.35
C LEU A 5 25.56 -29.08 54.05
N ILE A 6 25.62 -30.42 53.98
CA ILE A 6 25.13 -31.19 52.83
C ILE A 6 23.61 -31.05 52.68
N MET A 7 22.86 -31.11 53.79
CA MET A 7 21.41 -30.91 53.76
C MET A 7 21.05 -29.50 53.29
N LEU A 8 21.76 -28.47 53.76
CA LEU A 8 21.52 -27.10 53.33
C LEU A 8 21.88 -26.89 51.84
N SER A 9 22.98 -27.49 51.36
CA SER A 9 23.38 -27.36 49.94
C SER A 9 22.42 -28.07 49.00
N LEU A 10 21.86 -29.22 49.41
CA LEU A 10 20.89 -29.96 48.60
C LEU A 10 19.56 -29.21 48.49
N VAL A 11 19.08 -28.62 49.58
CA VAL A 11 17.86 -27.79 49.58
C VAL A 11 18.07 -26.55 48.72
N THR A 12 19.19 -25.83 48.85
CA THR A 12 19.45 -24.63 48.02
C THR A 12 19.58 -24.99 46.55
N PHE A 13 20.26 -26.10 46.20
CA PHE A 13 20.34 -26.59 44.83
C PHE A 13 18.95 -26.91 44.25
N MET A 14 18.13 -27.66 44.99
CA MET A 14 16.78 -28.01 44.56
C MET A 14 15.90 -26.78 44.37
N VAL A 15 15.98 -25.79 45.26
CA VAL A 15 15.24 -24.52 45.14
C VAL A 15 15.67 -23.74 43.90
N VAL A 16 16.98 -23.65 43.63
CA VAL A 16 17.49 -22.95 42.43
C VAL A 16 17.09 -23.69 41.15
N ALA A 17 17.16 -25.02 41.14
CA ALA A 17 16.72 -25.83 40.01
C ALA A 17 15.22 -25.66 39.73
N PHE A 18 14.38 -25.73 40.76
CA PHE A 18 12.94 -25.52 40.65
C PHE A 18 12.61 -24.11 40.14
N LEU A 19 13.27 -23.08 40.69
CA LEU A 19 13.08 -21.70 40.23
C LEU A 19 13.51 -21.52 38.76
N GLY A 20 14.58 -22.19 38.35
CA GLY A 20 15.05 -22.21 36.96
C GLY A 20 14.02 -22.82 36.01
N VAL A 21 13.47 -23.99 36.36
CA VAL A 21 12.42 -24.67 35.59
C VAL A 21 11.14 -23.84 35.56
N ALA A 22 10.66 -23.33 36.70
CA ALA A 22 9.44 -22.52 36.76
C ALA A 22 9.55 -21.23 35.94
N ARG A 23 10.72 -20.56 35.92
CA ARG A 23 10.95 -19.39 35.06
C ARG A 23 10.94 -19.75 33.57
N ARG A 24 11.52 -20.90 33.21
CA ARG A 24 11.51 -21.39 31.82
C ARG A 24 10.10 -21.75 31.37
N GLU A 25 9.37 -22.50 32.17
CA GLU A 25 7.98 -22.89 31.89
C GLU A 25 7.06 -21.68 31.77
N ARG A 26 7.18 -20.70 32.70
CA ARG A 26 6.39 -19.47 32.62
C ARG A 26 6.67 -18.70 31.33
N ARG A 27 7.93 -18.56 30.91
CA ARG A 27 8.28 -17.90 29.64
C ARG A 27 7.74 -18.67 28.43
N GLN A 28 7.79 -20.00 28.47
CA GLN A 28 7.24 -20.84 27.40
C GLN A 28 5.72 -20.71 27.32
N LEU A 29 5.03 -20.74 28.46
CA LEU A 29 3.58 -20.54 28.54
C LEU A 29 3.19 -19.17 28.02
N GLU A 30 3.90 -18.11 28.40
CA GLU A 30 3.66 -16.74 27.90
C GLU A 30 3.76 -16.65 26.37
N VAL A 31 4.77 -17.28 25.77
CA VAL A 31 4.90 -17.34 24.30
C VAL A 31 3.73 -18.07 23.67
N VAL A 32 3.33 -19.22 24.21
CA VAL A 32 2.19 -20.01 23.70
C VAL A 32 0.89 -19.21 23.80
N THR A 33 0.62 -18.58 24.95
CA THR A 33 -0.59 -17.77 25.14
C THR A 33 -0.62 -16.57 24.19
N ASN A 34 0.52 -15.94 23.94
CA ASN A 34 0.62 -14.82 23.01
C ASN A 34 0.40 -15.27 21.55
N MET A 35 0.90 -16.45 21.17
CA MET A 35 0.66 -17.02 19.85
C MET A 35 -0.81 -17.38 19.64
N ASP A 36 -1.46 -17.96 20.65
CA ASP A 36 -2.89 -18.29 20.59
C ASP A 36 -3.75 -17.02 20.50
N ALA A 37 -3.44 -16.00 21.31
CA ALA A 37 -4.09 -14.69 21.23
C ALA A 37 -3.92 -14.03 19.85
N ALA A 38 -2.72 -14.09 19.28
CA ALA A 38 -2.45 -13.57 17.94
C ALA A 38 -3.22 -14.33 16.86
N ARG A 39 -3.34 -15.66 16.97
CA ARG A 39 -4.13 -16.48 16.04
C ARG A 39 -5.63 -16.15 16.14
N MET A 40 -6.15 -16.02 17.36
CA MET A 40 -7.55 -15.62 17.58
C MET A 40 -7.83 -14.22 17.02
N ALA A 41 -6.91 -13.27 17.22
CA ALA A 41 -7.02 -11.93 16.66
C ALA A 41 -6.96 -11.90 15.12
N ASN A 42 -6.15 -12.76 14.51
CA ASN A 42 -6.11 -12.90 13.06
C ASN A 42 -7.46 -13.41 12.51
N GLU A 43 -8.03 -14.46 13.11
CA GLU A 43 -9.33 -14.99 12.68
C GLU A 43 -10.47 -13.99 12.92
N ALA A 44 -10.43 -13.24 14.03
CA ALA A 44 -11.36 -12.15 14.30
C ALA A 44 -11.23 -11.03 13.25
N GLY A 45 -10.00 -10.62 12.91
CA GLY A 45 -9.75 -9.63 11.86
C GLY A 45 -10.24 -10.09 10.49
N ARG A 46 -10.01 -11.35 10.13
CA ARG A 46 -10.48 -11.95 8.88
C ARG A 46 -12.01 -11.97 8.82
N SER A 47 -12.68 -12.46 9.86
CA SER A 47 -14.14 -12.52 9.90
C SER A 47 -14.77 -11.13 9.90
N ARG A 48 -14.18 -10.15 10.61
CA ARG A 48 -14.59 -8.74 10.56
C ARG A 48 -14.46 -8.15 9.17
N ALA A 49 -13.32 -8.38 8.50
CA ALA A 49 -13.08 -7.91 7.14
C ALA A 49 -14.11 -8.51 6.15
N ILE A 50 -14.39 -9.81 6.23
CA ILE A 50 -15.43 -10.45 5.39
C ILE A 50 -16.81 -9.82 5.67
N ALA A 51 -17.15 -9.64 6.95
CA ALA A 51 -18.43 -9.04 7.34
C ALA A 51 -18.56 -7.61 6.81
N GLU A 52 -17.49 -6.81 6.80
CA GLU A 52 -17.50 -5.45 6.28
C GLU A 52 -17.66 -5.42 4.75
N VAL A 53 -16.97 -6.29 4.00
CA VAL A 53 -17.19 -6.40 2.54
C VAL A 53 -18.66 -6.73 2.27
N LEU A 54 -19.21 -7.73 2.96
CA LEU A 54 -20.61 -8.12 2.81
C LEU A 54 -21.57 -6.97 3.18
N ALA A 55 -21.29 -6.24 4.26
CA ALA A 55 -22.09 -5.09 4.67
C ALA A 55 -22.12 -4.00 3.59
N ARG A 56 -20.99 -3.70 2.94
CA ARG A 56 -20.92 -2.72 1.84
C ARG A 56 -21.74 -3.16 0.62
N LEU A 57 -21.64 -4.44 0.24
CA LEU A 57 -22.41 -5.01 -0.86
C LEU A 57 -23.92 -4.98 -0.58
N LEU A 58 -24.33 -5.33 0.65
CA LEU A 58 -25.74 -5.32 1.06
C LEU A 58 -26.31 -3.90 1.20
N ALA A 59 -25.54 -2.97 1.76
CA ALA A 59 -25.99 -1.59 1.99
C ALA A 59 -26.20 -0.81 0.69
N THR A 60 -25.40 -1.10 -0.35
CA THR A 60 -25.51 -0.41 -1.64
C THR A 60 -26.31 -1.17 -2.68
N GLY A 61 -26.51 -2.48 -2.51
CA GLY A 61 -27.16 -3.34 -3.49
C GLY A 61 -26.34 -3.56 -4.77
N ASP A 62 -25.12 -3.03 -4.85
CA ASP A 62 -24.22 -3.20 -5.98
C ASP A 62 -23.17 -4.28 -5.69
N LYS A 63 -23.20 -5.34 -6.49
CA LYS A 63 -22.24 -6.45 -6.44
C LYS A 63 -20.80 -6.04 -6.77
N TYR A 64 -20.60 -4.86 -7.37
CA TYR A 64 -19.27 -4.33 -7.72
C TYR A 64 -18.74 -3.31 -6.69
N ASN A 65 -19.51 -3.00 -5.65
CA ASN A 65 -19.12 -2.06 -4.61
C ASN A 65 -18.24 -2.72 -3.51
N TYR A 66 -17.25 -3.49 -3.94
CA TYR A 66 -16.14 -3.94 -3.11
C TYR A 66 -14.90 -3.13 -3.51
N GLY A 67 -14.26 -2.44 -2.58
CA GLY A 67 -13.07 -1.63 -2.84
C GLY A 67 -11.89 -2.08 -1.99
N VAL A 68 -10.75 -1.41 -2.16
CA VAL A 68 -9.71 -1.46 -1.14
C VAL A 68 -10.30 -0.89 0.14
N MET A 69 -10.05 -1.54 1.27
CA MET A 69 -10.49 -1.05 2.57
C MET A 69 -9.52 -1.45 3.66
N VAL A 70 -9.50 -0.65 4.71
CA VAL A 70 -8.68 -0.85 5.90
C VAL A 70 -9.55 -0.87 7.14
N SER A 71 -9.06 -1.48 8.21
CA SER A 71 -9.75 -1.45 9.50
C SER A 71 -9.91 0.00 9.98
N THR A 72 -11.12 0.37 10.40
CA THR A 72 -11.39 1.67 11.02
C THR A 72 -12.02 1.49 12.39
N ASN A 73 -11.73 2.40 13.31
CA ASN A 73 -12.35 2.40 14.64
C ASN A 73 -13.68 3.11 14.59
N PHE A 74 -14.61 2.69 15.44
CA PHE A 74 -15.85 3.41 15.62
C PHE A 74 -15.60 4.77 16.27
N GLN A 75 -16.12 5.83 15.65
CA GLN A 75 -16.17 7.17 16.22
C GLN A 75 -17.53 7.82 15.93
N SER A 76 -18.11 8.44 16.96
CA SER A 76 -19.31 9.24 16.87
C SER A 76 -18.96 10.71 16.64
N PRO A 77 -19.65 11.42 15.73
CA PRO A 77 -19.48 12.86 15.56
C PRO A 77 -19.95 13.66 16.78
N GLY A 78 -20.89 13.14 17.58
CA GLY A 78 -21.38 13.77 18.81
C GLY A 78 -20.88 13.03 20.03
N PHE A 79 -19.89 13.59 20.73
CA PHE A 79 -19.40 13.07 22.01
C PHE A 79 -19.92 13.89 23.17
N ASN A 80 -20.52 13.23 24.16
CA ASN A 80 -20.98 13.85 25.41
C ASN A 80 -20.41 13.10 26.62
N PRO A 81 -19.57 13.72 27.47
CA PRO A 81 -18.92 13.02 28.59
C PRO A 81 -19.90 12.54 29.68
N LEU A 82 -21.16 12.97 29.65
CA LEU A 82 -22.20 12.59 30.61
C LEU A 82 -23.03 11.37 30.16
N VAL A 83 -22.79 10.86 28.94
CA VAL A 83 -23.56 9.75 28.37
C VAL A 83 -22.71 8.47 28.39
N ALA A 84 -23.13 7.48 29.17
CA ALA A 84 -22.56 6.14 29.13
C ALA A 84 -23.25 5.33 28.03
N SER A 85 -22.62 5.24 26.86
CA SER A 85 -23.18 4.51 25.71
C SER A 85 -22.07 4.02 24.80
N PRO A 86 -22.14 2.77 24.31
CA PRO A 86 -21.25 2.24 23.28
C PRO A 86 -21.18 3.09 22.00
N ASN A 87 -22.24 3.85 21.71
CA ASN A 87 -22.31 4.73 20.54
C ASN A 87 -21.74 6.13 20.81
N ASN A 88 -21.18 6.38 22.00
CA ASN A 88 -20.68 7.69 22.42
C ASN A 88 -19.16 7.65 22.65
N VAL A 89 -18.42 7.46 21.57
CA VAL A 89 -16.94 7.38 21.54
C VAL A 89 -16.41 8.40 20.55
N ASN A 90 -15.50 9.28 20.94
CA ASN A 90 -14.71 10.13 20.05
C ASN A 90 -13.40 10.55 20.74
N HIS A 91 -12.27 10.08 20.23
CA HIS A 91 -10.97 10.34 20.86
C HIS A 91 -10.52 11.80 20.72
N THR A 92 -10.90 12.48 19.63
CA THR A 92 -10.53 13.88 19.38
C THR A 92 -11.34 14.83 20.27
N ASN A 93 -12.67 14.69 20.26
CA ASN A 93 -13.56 15.53 21.06
C ASN A 93 -13.41 15.27 22.56
N ALA A 94 -13.19 14.02 22.97
CA ALA A 94 -12.96 13.68 24.38
C ALA A 94 -11.69 14.32 24.94
N LEU A 95 -10.70 14.64 24.11
CA LEU A 95 -9.48 15.33 24.53
C LEU A 95 -9.61 16.87 24.46
N ALA A 96 -10.41 17.38 23.52
CA ALA A 96 -10.65 18.81 23.38
C ALA A 96 -11.57 19.42 24.44
N LEU A 97 -12.38 18.60 25.13
CA LEU A 97 -13.33 19.10 26.14
C LEU A 97 -12.63 19.54 27.45
N PRO A 98 -13.13 20.62 28.10
CA PRO A 98 -12.68 21.03 29.43
C PRO A 98 -12.91 19.95 30.49
N GLY A 99 -12.08 19.93 31.54
CA GLY A 99 -12.24 19.00 32.67
C GLY A 99 -11.51 17.66 32.53
N GLN A 100 -10.41 17.62 31.75
CA GLN A 100 -9.50 16.46 31.70
C GLN A 100 -9.07 16.01 33.11
N PRO A 101 -8.92 14.69 33.36
CA PRO A 101 -9.05 13.56 32.42
C PRO A 101 -10.47 12.95 32.33
N THR A 102 -11.49 13.56 32.94
CA THR A 102 -12.82 12.93 33.08
C THR A 102 -13.51 12.63 31.73
N PRO A 103 -13.55 13.56 30.74
CA PRO A 103 -14.11 13.26 29.43
C PRO A 103 -13.39 12.12 28.71
N TRP A 104 -12.06 12.06 28.83
CA TRP A 104 -11.25 10.98 28.26
C TRP A 104 -11.57 9.62 28.89
N LEU A 105 -11.73 9.56 30.21
CA LEU A 105 -12.11 8.34 30.92
C LEU A 105 -13.53 7.87 30.53
N ALA A 106 -14.47 8.79 30.35
CA ALA A 106 -15.80 8.46 29.83
C ALA A 106 -15.73 7.86 28.42
N ASN A 107 -14.89 8.42 27.55
CA ASN A 107 -14.65 7.87 26.21
C ASN A 107 -14.08 6.44 26.27
N LEU A 108 -13.08 6.21 27.12
CA LEU A 108 -12.49 4.89 27.34
C LEU A 108 -13.50 3.87 27.87
N ALA A 109 -14.39 4.29 28.77
CA ALA A 109 -15.42 3.43 29.34
C ALA A 109 -16.53 3.07 28.32
N ASN A 110 -16.70 3.87 27.27
CA ASN A 110 -17.69 3.66 26.22
C ASN A 110 -17.16 2.76 25.07
N LEU A 111 -15.89 2.36 25.08
CA LEU A 111 -15.32 1.51 24.03
C LEU A 111 -15.98 0.13 24.02
N GLN A 112 -16.63 -0.23 22.91
CA GLN A 112 -17.19 -1.58 22.69
C GLN A 112 -17.16 -1.98 21.21
N TYR A 113 -17.69 -1.13 20.33
CA TYR A 113 -17.66 -1.36 18.88
C TYR A 113 -16.35 -0.88 18.27
N ASP A 114 -15.69 -1.74 17.49
CA ASP A 114 -14.36 -1.53 16.89
C ASP A 114 -13.41 -0.65 17.76
N PRO A 115 -13.19 -1.05 19.03
CA PRO A 115 -12.62 -0.15 20.02
C PRO A 115 -11.17 0.19 19.68
N ARG A 116 -10.83 1.48 19.77
CA ARG A 116 -9.45 1.96 19.55
C ARG A 116 -8.59 1.63 20.76
N LEU A 117 -7.76 0.60 20.64
CA LEU A 117 -6.75 0.26 21.65
C LEU A 117 -5.37 0.79 21.22
N PRO A 118 -4.80 1.74 21.97
CA PRO A 118 -3.54 2.36 21.59
C PRO A 118 -2.32 1.47 21.83
N VAL A 119 -1.28 1.65 21.02
CA VAL A 119 0.03 1.01 21.19
C VAL A 119 1.03 2.02 21.74
N PHE A 120 1.53 1.76 22.94
CA PHE A 120 2.61 2.54 23.51
C PHE A 120 3.94 1.87 23.20
N SER A 121 4.81 2.54 22.47
CA SER A 121 6.17 2.08 22.20
C SER A 121 7.15 3.23 22.42
N PRO A 122 8.32 2.98 23.07
CA PRO A 122 9.40 3.95 23.13
C PRO A 122 9.94 4.37 21.75
N TYR A 123 9.68 3.54 20.72
CA TYR A 123 10.15 3.76 19.35
C TYR A 123 9.22 4.64 18.51
N TYR A 124 8.00 4.92 18.97
CA TYR A 124 7.09 5.84 18.26
C TYR A 124 7.42 7.28 18.67
N ALA A 125 8.46 7.84 18.04
CA ALA A 125 8.75 9.27 18.11
C ALA A 125 8.33 9.89 16.77
N ASN A 126 7.23 10.67 16.76
CA ASN A 126 6.84 11.43 15.58
C ASN A 126 7.93 12.47 15.26
N VAL A 127 8.19 12.68 13.97
CA VAL A 127 9.21 13.60 13.43
C VAL A 127 8.86 15.07 13.73
N THR A 128 7.67 15.37 14.26
CA THR A 128 7.26 16.72 14.68
C THR A 128 6.75 16.72 16.13
N PRO A 129 7.37 17.50 17.04
CA PRO A 129 6.86 17.69 18.38
C PRO A 129 5.87 18.86 18.50
N TYR A 130 4.87 18.64 19.37
CA TYR A 130 4.08 19.62 20.12
C TYR A 130 2.70 20.03 19.60
N ASP A 131 1.76 19.08 19.63
CA ASP A 131 0.39 19.36 20.07
C ASP A 131 -0.05 18.26 21.05
N PRO A 132 -0.47 18.57 22.29
CA PRO A 132 -1.07 17.59 23.20
C PRO A 132 -2.31 16.87 22.63
N LEU A 133 -2.94 17.39 21.57
CA LEU A 133 -4.01 16.76 20.80
C LEU A 133 -3.52 15.87 19.64
N ALA A 134 -2.26 16.00 19.21
CA ALA A 134 -1.68 15.25 18.07
C ALA A 134 -0.50 14.33 18.46
N SER A 135 -0.04 14.40 19.72
CA SER A 135 1.07 13.59 20.20
C SER A 135 0.66 12.13 20.43
N GLU A 136 1.05 11.25 19.51
CA GLU A 136 0.92 9.80 19.64
C GLU A 136 1.59 9.25 20.91
N THR A 137 2.55 9.95 21.52
CA THR A 137 3.13 9.52 22.80
C THR A 137 2.13 9.60 23.96
N ASN A 138 1.12 10.48 23.89
CA ASN A 138 0.06 10.58 24.91
C ASN A 138 -1.16 9.70 24.58
N GLN A 139 -1.46 9.50 23.30
CA GLN A 139 -2.62 8.73 22.85
C GLN A 139 -2.29 7.29 22.47
N GLY A 140 -1.00 6.92 22.43
CA GLY A 140 -0.44 5.74 21.77
C GLY A 140 -0.69 5.74 20.25
N ARG A 141 0.12 4.96 19.53
CA ARG A 141 -0.08 4.75 18.09
C ARG A 141 -1.29 3.85 17.89
N TRP A 142 -2.29 4.35 17.18
CA TRP A 142 -3.58 3.70 16.99
C TRP A 142 -3.82 3.26 15.55
N TYR A 143 -2.85 3.51 14.67
CA TYR A 143 -2.84 3.09 13.29
C TYR A 143 -1.55 2.34 12.96
N LEU A 144 -1.56 1.60 11.87
CA LEU A 144 -0.38 1.02 11.25
C LEU A 144 0.03 1.94 10.10
N ASP A 145 1.14 2.64 10.29
CA ASP A 145 1.75 3.53 9.31
C ASP A 145 2.35 2.69 8.19
N PHE A 146 1.75 2.66 7.00
CA PHE A 146 2.24 1.85 5.88
C PHE A 146 3.32 2.54 5.06
N ASN A 147 3.26 3.86 4.92
CA ASN A 147 4.24 4.63 4.15
C ASN A 147 5.48 5.01 4.99
N HIS A 148 5.47 4.67 6.28
CA HIS A 148 6.51 5.01 7.25
C HIS A 148 6.80 6.52 7.31
N GLY A 149 5.80 7.35 6.98
CA GLY A 149 5.89 8.81 6.97
C GLY A 149 5.83 9.41 8.38
N GLY A 150 5.47 8.62 9.39
CA GLY A 150 5.34 9.07 10.77
C GLY A 150 4.10 9.94 11.00
N LEU A 151 3.19 9.99 10.03
CA LEU A 151 1.93 10.73 10.08
C LEU A 151 0.79 9.77 9.74
N PHE A 152 -0.38 10.04 10.32
CA PHE A 152 -1.59 9.29 10.02
C PHE A 152 -2.22 9.77 8.72
N ASP A 153 -2.44 8.85 7.78
CA ASP A 153 -3.23 9.09 6.58
C ASP A 153 -4.69 8.67 6.77
N TYR A 154 -5.61 9.62 6.60
CA TYR A 154 -7.04 9.38 6.79
C TYR A 154 -7.67 8.61 5.62
N THR A 155 -8.52 7.64 5.95
CA THR A 155 -9.37 6.94 4.98
C THR A 155 -10.61 7.77 4.65
N ASP A 156 -10.78 8.13 3.37
CA ASP A 156 -11.94 8.89 2.89
C ASP A 156 -12.69 8.16 1.75
N ARG A 157 -13.49 8.89 0.97
CA ARG A 157 -14.27 8.33 -0.14
C ARG A 157 -13.41 7.88 -1.33
N PHE A 158 -12.23 8.47 -1.51
CA PHE A 158 -11.37 8.31 -2.67
C PHE A 158 -10.13 7.47 -2.38
N GLN A 159 -9.69 7.41 -1.12
CA GLN A 159 -8.49 6.66 -0.71
C GLN A 159 -8.68 5.89 0.58
N ALA A 160 -8.03 4.73 0.63
CA ALA A 160 -7.79 4.01 1.88
C ALA A 160 -6.49 4.54 2.49
N GLY A 161 -6.58 5.05 3.71
CA GLY A 161 -5.42 5.52 4.47
C GLY A 161 -4.83 4.40 5.33
N ASP A 162 -4.25 4.78 6.46
CA ASP A 162 -3.63 3.81 7.37
C ASP A 162 -4.68 2.95 8.10
N PRO A 163 -4.46 1.63 8.23
CA PRO A 163 -5.34 0.78 9.03
C PRO A 163 -5.28 1.11 10.52
N HIS A 164 -6.44 1.19 11.15
CA HIS A 164 -6.54 1.41 12.59
C HIS A 164 -6.45 0.08 13.35
N TRP A 165 -5.82 0.10 14.53
CA TRP A 165 -5.85 -1.02 15.46
C TRP A 165 -7.24 -1.15 16.10
N ILE A 166 -7.91 -2.27 15.87
CA ILE A 166 -9.16 -2.64 16.52
C ILE A 166 -8.85 -3.59 17.67
N GLY A 167 -9.36 -3.26 18.86
CA GLY A 167 -9.22 -4.07 20.06
C GLY A 167 -10.24 -5.20 20.17
N MET A 168 -9.81 -6.30 20.78
CA MET A 168 -10.68 -7.38 21.23
C MET A 168 -10.82 -7.31 22.75
N LEU A 169 -12.04 -7.13 23.24
CA LEU A 169 -12.35 -7.17 24.66
C LEU A 169 -12.49 -8.62 25.13
N GLU A 170 -12.16 -8.87 26.40
CA GLU A 170 -12.39 -10.16 27.05
C GLU A 170 -13.88 -10.55 27.02
N TYR A 171 -14.76 -9.58 27.26
CA TYR A 171 -16.20 -9.68 27.18
C TYR A 171 -16.72 -8.73 26.09
N PRO A 172 -17.02 -9.23 24.87
CA PRO A 172 -17.42 -8.39 23.73
C PRO A 172 -18.83 -7.77 23.88
N ASP A 173 -19.65 -8.35 24.74
CA ASP A 173 -21.01 -7.89 25.08
C ASP A 173 -21.03 -6.74 26.08
N ALA A 174 -19.90 -6.41 26.69
CA ALA A 174 -19.76 -5.30 27.64
C ALA A 174 -18.77 -4.24 27.15
N PRO A 175 -18.94 -2.96 27.55
CA PRO A 175 -17.93 -1.93 27.32
C PRO A 175 -16.62 -2.20 28.07
N HIS A 176 -15.55 -1.56 27.63
CA HIS A 176 -14.25 -1.61 28.28
C HIS A 176 -14.33 -1.10 29.73
N SER A 177 -13.69 -1.84 30.64
CA SER A 177 -13.61 -1.46 32.06
C SER A 177 -12.37 -2.09 32.71
N ALA A 178 -12.12 -1.76 33.98
CA ALA A 178 -11.04 -2.41 34.74
C ALA A 178 -11.14 -3.95 34.78
N ASN A 179 -12.38 -4.47 34.66
CA ASN A 179 -12.72 -5.89 34.65
C ASN A 179 -13.01 -6.45 33.25
N ASN A 180 -13.05 -5.59 32.22
CA ASN A 180 -13.21 -6.00 30.82
C ASN A 180 -12.12 -5.34 29.97
N ARG A 181 -10.99 -6.04 29.86
CA ARG A 181 -9.75 -5.50 29.27
C ARG A 181 -9.63 -5.92 27.82
N GLY A 182 -8.84 -5.15 27.07
CA GLY A 182 -8.38 -5.58 25.76
C GLY A 182 -7.40 -6.76 25.87
N ILE A 183 -7.76 -7.91 25.32
CA ILE A 183 -6.93 -9.13 25.33
C ILE A 183 -6.03 -9.25 24.10
N ALA A 184 -6.45 -8.64 22.99
CA ALA A 184 -5.71 -8.64 21.73
C ALA A 184 -6.13 -7.44 20.87
N ARG A 185 -5.44 -7.26 19.74
CA ARG A 185 -5.80 -6.28 18.72
C ARG A 185 -5.46 -6.83 17.34
N TYR A 186 -6.17 -6.35 16.34
CA TYR A 186 -5.90 -6.66 14.94
C TYR A 186 -6.08 -5.40 14.09
N ALA A 187 -5.40 -5.37 12.97
CA ALA A 187 -5.64 -4.43 11.89
C ALA A 187 -5.64 -5.24 10.59
N TYR A 188 -6.37 -4.77 9.58
CA TYR A 188 -6.43 -5.47 8.30
C TYR A 188 -6.44 -4.48 7.13
N LEU A 189 -5.95 -4.96 6.01
CA LEU A 189 -6.08 -4.37 4.68
C LEU A 189 -6.74 -5.43 3.80
N VAL A 190 -7.81 -5.05 3.11
CA VAL A 190 -8.42 -5.87 2.07
C VAL A 190 -8.16 -5.21 0.74
N MET A 191 -7.46 -5.93 -0.13
CA MET A 191 -7.26 -5.58 -1.53
C MET A 191 -7.97 -6.62 -2.39
N PRO A 192 -9.08 -6.27 -3.06
CA PRO A 192 -9.71 -7.19 -3.99
C PRO A 192 -8.77 -7.46 -5.17
N ALA A 193 -8.46 -8.73 -5.45
CA ALA A 193 -7.52 -9.10 -6.52
C ALA A 193 -7.92 -8.51 -7.90
N GLY A 194 -9.22 -8.49 -8.22
CA GLY A 194 -9.73 -7.89 -9.46
C GLY A 194 -9.74 -6.36 -9.50
N LYS A 195 -9.36 -5.68 -8.41
CA LYS A 195 -9.18 -4.22 -8.32
C LYS A 195 -7.74 -3.83 -7.96
N ALA A 196 -6.83 -4.80 -7.89
CA ALA A 196 -5.41 -4.54 -7.79
C ALA A 196 -4.88 -4.05 -9.14
N VAL A 197 -3.74 -3.35 -9.10
CA VAL A 197 -3.07 -2.91 -10.33
C VAL A 197 -2.54 -4.12 -11.10
N ASP A 198 -2.84 -4.22 -12.40
CA ASP A 198 -2.29 -5.27 -13.26
C ASP A 198 -1.03 -4.79 -13.97
N LEU A 199 0.12 -5.22 -13.48
CA LEU A 199 1.43 -4.87 -14.04
C LEU A 199 1.65 -5.41 -15.46
N ASN A 200 0.82 -6.33 -15.97
CA ASN A 200 0.99 -6.93 -17.29
C ASN A 200 0.35 -6.16 -18.44
N TRP A 201 -0.56 -5.21 -18.16
CA TRP A 201 -1.34 -4.55 -19.21
C TRP A 201 -1.18 -3.02 -19.25
N ILE A 202 -0.58 -2.42 -18.22
CA ILE A 202 -0.45 -0.96 -18.07
C ILE A 202 0.91 -0.48 -18.61
N HIS A 203 1.11 -0.64 -19.92
CA HIS A 203 2.36 -0.27 -20.59
C HIS A 203 2.10 0.34 -21.95
N ASN A 204 1.82 1.63 -21.95
CA ASN A 204 1.53 2.37 -23.15
C ASN A 204 2.78 2.77 -23.95
N GLN A 205 3.30 1.90 -24.81
CA GLN A 205 4.43 2.24 -25.71
C GLN A 205 3.97 2.69 -27.11
N ALA A 206 2.98 3.57 -27.18
CA ALA A 206 2.36 4.03 -28.42
C ALA A 206 3.30 4.81 -29.37
N LYS A 207 4.38 5.46 -28.90
CA LYS A 207 5.28 6.23 -29.79
C LYS A 207 6.07 5.37 -30.78
N LEU A 208 6.13 4.05 -30.59
CA LEU A 208 6.89 3.13 -31.46
C LEU A 208 6.54 3.29 -32.95
N SER A 209 5.26 3.56 -33.26
CA SER A 209 4.76 3.72 -34.62
C SER A 209 4.88 5.15 -35.17
N VAL A 210 5.19 6.13 -34.31
CA VAL A 210 5.23 7.57 -34.63
C VAL A 210 6.67 8.12 -34.71
N LEU A 211 7.64 7.37 -34.19
CA LEU A 211 9.06 7.72 -34.20
C LEU A 211 9.69 7.54 -35.61
N PRO A 212 10.34 8.57 -36.21
CA PRO A 212 10.94 8.49 -37.56
C PRO A 212 12.16 7.55 -37.70
N ALA A 213 12.56 6.89 -36.63
CA ALA A 213 13.46 5.75 -36.60
C ALA A 213 12.91 4.85 -35.50
N PRO A 214 12.94 3.51 -35.61
CA PRO A 214 12.57 2.67 -34.49
C PRO A 214 13.49 3.08 -33.35
N ALA A 215 12.97 3.86 -32.39
CA ALA A 215 13.75 4.12 -31.20
C ALA A 215 14.10 2.74 -30.67
N SER A 216 15.38 2.58 -30.34
CA SER A 216 15.91 1.33 -29.80
C SER A 216 14.87 0.68 -28.91
N PRO A 217 14.69 -0.65 -28.91
CA PRO A 217 13.77 -1.35 -27.99
C PRO A 217 14.06 -1.08 -26.50
N THR A 218 15.00 -0.19 -26.20
CA THR A 218 15.42 0.30 -24.89
C THR A 218 15.10 1.78 -24.67
N ALA A 219 14.26 2.40 -25.49
CA ALA A 219 13.92 3.83 -25.42
C ALA A 219 12.45 4.06 -25.07
N GLU A 220 12.19 5.18 -24.38
CA GLU A 220 10.85 5.53 -23.88
C GLU A 220 9.90 5.97 -24.99
N GLY A 221 8.71 5.37 -25.01
CA GLY A 221 7.68 5.61 -26.02
C GLY A 221 6.29 5.94 -25.44
N TYR A 222 6.20 6.43 -24.21
CA TYR A 222 4.91 6.63 -23.54
C TYR A 222 4.09 7.82 -24.06
N LEU A 223 2.81 7.58 -24.43
CA LEU A 223 1.91 8.59 -25.01
C LEU A 223 0.42 8.30 -24.72
N ARG A 224 -0.23 9.09 -23.87
CA ARG A 224 -1.69 9.03 -23.67
C ARG A 224 -2.43 9.62 -24.87
N ASN A 225 -3.41 8.89 -25.41
CA ASN A 225 -4.31 9.39 -26.44
C ASN A 225 -5.76 9.50 -25.92
N LEU A 226 -6.70 8.72 -26.46
CA LEU A 226 -8.14 8.79 -26.16
C LEU A 226 -8.52 8.17 -24.80
N GLY A 227 -7.63 7.38 -24.20
CA GLY A 227 -7.90 6.60 -23.00
C GLY A 227 -8.82 5.42 -23.24
N LEU A 228 -8.79 4.79 -24.43
CA LEU A 228 -9.69 3.72 -24.83
C LEU A 228 -9.51 2.45 -23.98
N GLY A 229 -8.30 2.19 -23.50
CA GLY A 229 -8.03 1.00 -22.70
C GLY A 229 -6.83 1.11 -21.76
N PRO A 230 -6.61 0.10 -20.90
CA PRO A 230 -5.50 0.07 -19.96
C PRO A 230 -4.12 0.11 -20.62
N HIS A 231 -4.02 -0.36 -21.87
CA HIS A 231 -2.81 -0.26 -22.68
C HIS A 231 -2.44 1.17 -23.07
N GLU A 232 -3.33 2.15 -22.85
CA GLU A 232 -3.02 3.59 -22.94
C GLU A 232 -2.53 4.21 -21.64
N MET A 233 -2.54 3.45 -20.55
CA MET A 233 -2.03 3.92 -19.29
C MET A 233 -0.58 3.51 -19.13
N ASN A 234 0.19 4.37 -18.49
CA ASN A 234 1.58 4.11 -18.16
C ASN A 234 1.72 3.96 -16.64
N LEU A 235 2.40 2.90 -16.23
CA LEU A 235 2.76 2.64 -14.85
C LEU A 235 3.68 3.72 -14.24
N ALA A 236 4.39 4.52 -15.04
CA ALA A 236 5.30 5.55 -14.55
C ALA A 236 4.63 6.58 -13.62
N ALA A 237 3.34 6.89 -13.81
CA ALA A 237 2.65 7.79 -12.88
C ALA A 237 2.46 7.15 -11.50
N MET A 238 1.99 5.89 -11.47
CA MET A 238 1.85 5.12 -10.23
C MET A 238 3.19 4.93 -9.53
N LEU A 239 4.22 4.61 -10.30
CA LEU A 239 5.58 4.50 -9.80
C LEU A 239 6.00 5.82 -9.12
N ALA A 240 5.78 6.97 -9.75
CA ALA A 240 6.15 8.27 -9.19
C ALA A 240 5.41 8.57 -7.87
N GLU A 241 4.17 8.11 -7.72
CA GLU A 241 3.43 8.20 -6.46
C GLU A 241 3.98 7.24 -5.40
N ALA A 242 4.45 6.05 -5.79
CA ALA A 242 5.02 5.08 -4.87
C ALA A 242 6.36 5.52 -4.27
N ASN A 243 7.10 6.42 -4.93
CA ASN A 243 8.33 6.98 -4.40
C ASN A 243 8.44 8.48 -4.74
N PRO A 244 8.39 9.39 -3.74
CA PRO A 244 8.45 10.83 -4.00
C PRO A 244 9.81 11.31 -4.57
N PHE A 245 10.86 10.49 -4.52
CA PHE A 245 12.15 10.79 -5.16
C PHE A 245 12.19 10.44 -6.65
N TRP A 246 11.16 9.76 -7.16
CA TRP A 246 11.03 9.43 -8.57
C TRP A 246 10.48 10.61 -9.35
N ASN A 247 11.39 11.32 -10.00
CA ASN A 247 11.05 12.53 -10.74
C ASN A 247 10.18 12.22 -11.97
N TYR A 248 8.91 12.61 -11.96
CA TYR A 248 8.01 12.47 -13.10
C TYR A 248 8.05 13.69 -14.02
N ASN A 249 8.29 13.51 -15.32
CA ASN A 249 8.13 14.58 -16.32
C ASN A 249 7.50 14.05 -17.62
N TYR A 250 6.17 14.12 -17.66
CA TYR A 250 5.41 13.75 -18.86
C TYR A 250 5.40 14.90 -19.87
N ASN A 251 6.02 14.68 -21.04
CA ASN A 251 6.00 15.65 -22.12
C ASN A 251 4.86 15.35 -23.11
N VAL A 252 3.76 16.10 -22.98
CA VAL A 252 2.57 15.98 -23.85
C VAL A 252 2.88 16.38 -25.30
N GLY A 253 3.74 17.38 -25.52
CA GLY A 253 4.07 17.93 -26.84
C GLY A 253 5.10 17.12 -27.64
N ALA A 254 5.84 16.22 -26.98
CA ALA A 254 6.83 15.35 -27.61
C ALA A 254 6.25 14.34 -28.62
N GLY A 255 4.94 14.08 -28.56
CA GLY A 255 4.22 13.29 -29.56
C GLY A 255 3.79 14.08 -30.79
N ILE A 256 3.67 15.41 -30.69
CA ILE A 256 3.23 16.29 -31.80
C ILE A 256 4.42 16.66 -32.70
N SER A 257 5.63 16.69 -32.15
CA SER A 257 6.85 17.09 -32.85
C SER A 257 7.99 16.08 -32.60
N GLY A 258 8.04 15.00 -33.39
CA GLY A 258 9.28 14.26 -33.63
C GLY A 258 9.62 13.09 -32.71
N GLY A 259 8.70 12.64 -31.85
CA GLY A 259 8.92 11.44 -31.04
C GLY A 259 10.07 11.59 -30.05
N ALA A 260 10.05 12.66 -29.25
CA ALA A 260 11.00 12.71 -28.13
C ALA A 260 10.59 11.70 -27.04
N PRO A 261 11.54 10.94 -26.48
CA PRO A 261 11.26 10.04 -25.37
C PRO A 261 10.72 10.84 -24.18
N SER A 262 9.79 10.25 -23.43
CA SER A 262 9.47 10.76 -22.09
C SER A 262 10.74 10.65 -21.23
N THR A 263 11.01 11.64 -20.39
CA THR A 263 12.31 11.74 -19.70
C THR A 263 12.15 11.44 -18.21
N ARG A 264 13.25 11.04 -17.57
CA ARG A 264 13.44 10.77 -16.13
C ARG A 264 13.23 9.33 -15.67
N ASP A 265 13.68 9.05 -14.45
CA ASP A 265 13.89 7.71 -13.89
C ASP A 265 12.62 6.85 -13.91
N VAL A 266 11.45 7.45 -13.71
CA VAL A 266 10.20 6.71 -13.59
C VAL A 266 9.71 6.11 -14.90
N PHE A 267 9.95 6.81 -16.01
CA PHE A 267 9.63 6.28 -17.33
C PHE A 267 10.59 5.13 -17.66
N ARG A 268 11.88 5.30 -17.35
CA ARG A 268 12.92 4.26 -17.46
C ARG A 268 12.58 3.01 -16.66
N ASP A 269 12.17 3.17 -15.42
CA ASP A 269 11.81 2.07 -14.53
C ASP A 269 10.54 1.34 -15.03
N ALA A 270 9.56 2.08 -15.54
CA ALA A 270 8.39 1.48 -16.18
C ALA A 270 8.78 0.69 -17.44
N LEU A 271 9.69 1.21 -18.26
CA LEU A 271 10.22 0.52 -19.43
C LEU A 271 11.01 -0.74 -19.05
N ASP A 272 11.81 -0.69 -17.98
CA ASP A 272 12.54 -1.86 -17.50
C ASP A 272 11.60 -3.00 -17.10
N LEU A 273 10.44 -2.67 -16.51
CA LEU A 273 9.40 -3.66 -16.21
C LEU A 273 8.82 -4.26 -17.50
N LEU A 274 8.53 -3.43 -18.50
CA LEU A 274 8.07 -3.90 -19.81
C LEU A 274 9.09 -4.80 -20.50
N LEU A 275 10.38 -4.42 -20.45
CA LEU A 275 11.46 -5.20 -21.04
C LEU A 275 11.63 -6.54 -20.34
N PHE A 276 11.61 -6.54 -19.01
CA PHE A 276 11.59 -7.76 -18.22
C PHE A 276 10.43 -8.68 -18.68
N ARG A 277 9.20 -8.17 -18.72
CA ARG A 277 8.01 -8.91 -19.17
C ARG A 277 8.17 -9.53 -20.56
N ASN A 278 8.90 -8.86 -21.45
CA ASN A 278 9.04 -9.25 -22.85
C ASN A 278 10.42 -9.83 -23.20
N ASN A 279 11.20 -10.27 -22.21
CA ASN A 279 12.53 -10.85 -22.42
C ASN A 279 13.47 -9.94 -23.24
N GLY A 280 13.50 -8.66 -22.90
CA GLY A 280 14.39 -7.65 -23.49
C GLY A 280 13.92 -7.06 -24.82
N GLY A 281 12.73 -7.43 -25.34
CA GLY A 281 12.22 -6.84 -26.57
C GLY A 281 10.70 -6.88 -26.71
N TYR A 282 10.07 -5.72 -26.89
CA TYR A 282 8.63 -5.57 -27.07
C TYR A 282 8.24 -5.17 -28.51
N ASN A 283 9.12 -5.34 -29.48
CA ASN A 283 8.81 -5.07 -30.90
C ASN A 283 8.01 -6.19 -31.58
N ASN A 284 7.87 -7.35 -30.94
CA ASN A 284 7.24 -8.55 -31.48
C ASN A 284 5.92 -8.88 -30.76
N LEU A 285 5.21 -7.87 -30.26
CA LEU A 285 3.89 -8.08 -29.66
C LEU A 285 2.89 -8.57 -30.70
N ALA A 286 1.94 -9.40 -30.28
CA ALA A 286 0.93 -9.96 -31.16
C ALA A 286 0.09 -8.86 -31.83
N THR A 287 -0.11 -8.99 -33.14
CA THR A 287 -0.98 -8.11 -33.92
C THR A 287 -2.45 -8.37 -33.61
N LEU A 288 -3.35 -7.44 -33.96
CA LEU A 288 -4.80 -7.67 -33.84
C LEU A 288 -5.24 -8.93 -34.58
N THR A 289 -4.70 -9.17 -35.79
CA THR A 289 -4.99 -10.35 -36.59
C THR A 289 -4.56 -11.64 -35.88
N ALA A 290 -3.42 -11.62 -35.19
CA ALA A 290 -2.93 -12.79 -34.45
C ALA A 290 -3.77 -13.08 -33.19
N LEU A 291 -4.32 -12.04 -32.55
CA LEU A 291 -5.13 -12.18 -31.33
C LEU A 291 -6.60 -12.51 -31.60
N PHE A 292 -7.19 -11.86 -32.60
CA PHE A 292 -8.63 -11.88 -32.84
C PHE A 292 -9.03 -12.50 -34.19
N GLY A 293 -8.06 -12.82 -35.04
CA GLY A 293 -8.31 -13.32 -36.40
C GLY A 293 -8.60 -12.21 -37.41
N ALA A 294 -8.58 -12.56 -38.70
CA ALA A 294 -8.60 -11.59 -39.80
C ALA A 294 -9.89 -10.77 -39.91
N VAL A 295 -11.05 -11.37 -39.63
CA VAL A 295 -12.34 -10.67 -39.77
C VAL A 295 -12.57 -9.69 -38.60
N PRO A 296 -12.40 -10.09 -37.32
CA PRO A 296 -12.52 -9.15 -36.22
C PRO A 296 -11.46 -8.04 -36.25
N SER A 297 -10.22 -8.35 -36.65
CA SER A 297 -9.18 -7.31 -36.78
C SER A 297 -9.53 -6.27 -37.83
N ALA A 298 -10.08 -6.68 -38.98
CA ALA A 298 -10.51 -5.74 -40.02
C ALA A 298 -11.61 -4.80 -39.55
N ASN A 299 -12.53 -5.29 -38.70
CA ASN A 299 -13.57 -4.44 -38.11
C ASN A 299 -13.01 -3.44 -37.10
N LEU A 300 -12.04 -3.86 -36.27
CA LEU A 300 -11.40 -2.99 -35.27
C LEU A 300 -10.59 -1.86 -35.91
N VAL A 301 -9.88 -2.15 -37.01
CA VAL A 301 -9.11 -1.18 -37.80
C VAL A 301 -10.00 -0.31 -38.72
N SER A 302 -11.32 -0.54 -38.68
CA SER A 302 -12.32 0.30 -39.35
C SER A 302 -13.20 1.04 -38.35
N ALA A 303 -12.79 1.07 -37.08
CA ALA A 303 -13.54 1.74 -36.04
C ALA A 303 -13.49 3.27 -36.26
N GLN A 304 -14.36 4.01 -35.55
CA GLN A 304 -14.32 5.47 -35.59
C GLN A 304 -13.35 6.05 -34.54
N TYR A 305 -12.53 5.19 -33.94
CA TYR A 305 -11.65 5.50 -32.81
C TYR A 305 -10.30 4.81 -33.07
N ASP A 306 -9.21 5.46 -32.66
CA ASP A 306 -7.86 4.91 -32.70
C ASP A 306 -7.71 3.78 -31.65
N VAL A 307 -7.82 2.53 -32.09
CA VAL A 307 -7.78 1.34 -31.22
C VAL A 307 -6.35 0.98 -30.85
N LEU A 308 -5.42 1.15 -31.79
CA LEU A 308 -4.01 0.80 -31.59
C LEU A 308 -3.23 1.89 -30.89
N THR A 309 -3.81 3.07 -30.69
CA THR A 309 -3.23 4.23 -30.01
C THR A 309 -2.05 4.81 -30.79
N THR A 310 -2.05 4.54 -32.11
CA THR A 310 -1.00 4.92 -33.07
C THR A 310 -1.40 6.15 -33.88
N GLY A 311 -2.56 6.70 -33.59
CA GLY A 311 -3.17 7.83 -34.26
C GLY A 311 -2.69 9.20 -33.81
N PRO A 312 -3.08 10.23 -34.56
CA PRO A 312 -2.86 11.60 -34.14
C PRO A 312 -3.47 11.82 -32.76
N LEU A 313 -2.71 12.47 -31.88
CA LEU A 313 -3.16 12.82 -30.53
C LEU A 313 -4.51 13.52 -30.57
N MET A 314 -5.42 13.12 -29.70
CA MET A 314 -6.69 13.80 -29.49
C MET A 314 -6.43 15.12 -28.76
N LEU A 315 -6.21 16.19 -29.53
CA LEU A 315 -5.99 17.55 -29.01
C LEU A 315 -7.27 18.38 -28.94
N SER A 316 -8.40 17.83 -29.39
CA SER A 316 -9.70 18.50 -29.44
C SER A 316 -10.81 17.52 -29.04
N THR A 317 -12.02 18.01 -28.83
CA THR A 317 -13.20 17.17 -28.55
C THR A 317 -13.73 16.43 -29.77
N ASN A 318 -13.22 16.72 -30.98
CA ASN A 318 -13.58 15.98 -32.18
C ASN A 318 -12.79 14.67 -32.22
N LEU A 319 -13.47 13.56 -32.53
CA LEU A 319 -12.82 12.27 -32.74
C LEU A 319 -11.80 12.40 -33.88
N THR A 320 -10.57 12.00 -33.58
CA THR A 320 -9.50 11.91 -34.58
C THR A 320 -9.82 10.77 -35.56
N ILE A 321 -9.44 10.98 -36.82
CA ILE A 321 -9.64 9.97 -37.89
C ILE A 321 -8.81 8.74 -37.53
N ASP A 322 -9.45 7.56 -37.56
CA ASP A 322 -8.79 6.27 -37.42
C ASP A 322 -7.70 6.11 -38.49
N ASN A 323 -6.49 5.80 -38.04
CA ASN A 323 -5.33 5.51 -38.89
C ASN A 323 -4.68 4.17 -38.50
N ASP A 324 -5.43 3.30 -37.81
CA ASP A 324 -4.95 2.02 -37.35
C ASP A 324 -4.40 1.20 -38.54
N LEU A 325 -3.24 0.59 -38.32
CA LEU A 325 -2.61 -0.25 -39.33
C LEU A 325 -2.95 -1.72 -39.07
N ASN A 326 -3.42 -2.38 -40.12
CA ASN A 326 -3.60 -3.82 -40.10
C ASN A 326 -2.24 -4.52 -39.92
N ASN A 327 -2.22 -5.53 -39.06
CA ASN A 327 -1.10 -6.45 -38.89
C ASN A 327 0.21 -5.82 -38.36
N VAL A 328 0.12 -4.78 -37.52
CA VAL A 328 1.27 -4.17 -36.82
C VAL A 328 1.24 -4.57 -35.33
N PRO A 329 2.41 -4.81 -34.71
CA PRO A 329 2.51 -4.92 -33.25
C PRO A 329 2.01 -3.65 -32.56
N TRP A 330 1.34 -3.80 -31.44
CA TRP A 330 0.73 -2.67 -30.72
C TRP A 330 0.86 -2.84 -29.21
N ALA A 331 0.68 -1.76 -28.45
CA ALA A 331 0.96 -1.73 -27.01
C ALA A 331 0.11 -2.71 -26.18
N GLY A 332 -1.12 -3.01 -26.62
CA GLY A 332 -2.00 -4.00 -26.00
C GLY A 332 -1.78 -5.43 -26.50
N GLY A 333 -0.85 -5.64 -27.44
CA GLY A 333 -0.49 -6.97 -27.94
C GLY A 333 0.22 -7.80 -26.88
N SER A 334 -0.11 -9.09 -26.77
CA SER A 334 0.61 -10.00 -25.88
C SER A 334 1.86 -10.55 -26.55
N ASN A 335 2.93 -10.76 -25.78
CA ASN A 335 4.11 -11.46 -26.27
C ASN A 335 3.91 -12.97 -26.14
N SER A 336 3.95 -13.68 -27.26
CA SER A 336 3.76 -15.14 -27.35
C SER A 336 5.03 -15.95 -27.12
N SER A 337 6.18 -15.30 -26.89
CA SER A 337 7.43 -15.98 -26.55
C SER A 337 7.28 -16.80 -25.27
N THR A 338 7.78 -18.03 -25.28
CA THR A 338 7.86 -18.89 -24.08
C THR A 338 8.79 -18.35 -23.00
N LEU A 339 9.67 -17.41 -23.35
CA LEU A 339 10.56 -16.72 -22.43
C LEU A 339 9.94 -15.42 -21.87
N ALA A 340 8.74 -15.04 -22.33
CA ALA A 340 8.06 -13.87 -21.80
C ALA A 340 7.67 -14.10 -20.34
N GLN A 341 7.96 -13.12 -19.50
CA GLN A 341 7.65 -13.17 -18.08
C GLN A 341 6.29 -12.52 -17.82
N ARG A 342 5.63 -12.94 -16.74
CA ARG A 342 4.35 -12.40 -16.28
C ARG A 342 4.39 -12.17 -14.78
N TYR A 343 3.53 -11.27 -14.33
CA TYR A 343 3.25 -11.00 -12.93
C TYR A 343 1.91 -11.62 -12.57
N PHE A 344 1.85 -12.37 -11.48
CA PHE A 344 0.57 -12.83 -10.92
C PHE A 344 0.02 -11.88 -9.87
N ASP A 345 0.90 -11.12 -9.24
CA ASP A 345 0.59 -10.14 -8.20
C ASP A 345 1.61 -9.00 -8.22
N ALA A 346 1.21 -7.83 -7.72
CA ALA A 346 2.08 -6.66 -7.61
C ALA A 346 3.25 -6.90 -6.64
N ASN A 347 3.08 -7.76 -5.63
CA ASN A 347 4.14 -8.13 -4.68
C ASN A 347 5.34 -8.79 -5.37
N GLU A 348 5.14 -9.42 -6.53
CA GLU A 348 6.23 -10.04 -7.28
C GLU A 348 7.24 -9.03 -7.80
N LEU A 349 6.90 -7.74 -7.81
CA LEU A 349 7.82 -6.64 -8.12
C LEU A 349 9.06 -6.66 -7.22
N PHE A 350 8.92 -7.08 -5.96
CA PHE A 350 9.99 -7.04 -4.95
C PHE A 350 10.72 -8.38 -4.77
N LEU A 351 10.46 -9.38 -5.61
CA LEU A 351 11.08 -10.70 -5.46
C LEU A 351 12.54 -10.72 -5.95
N PRO A 352 13.48 -11.34 -5.21
CA PRO A 352 14.92 -11.35 -5.52
C PRO A 352 15.32 -12.14 -6.77
N GLY A 353 14.37 -12.74 -7.50
CA GLY A 353 14.59 -13.45 -8.77
C GLY A 353 14.19 -12.65 -10.01
N ARG A 354 13.63 -11.44 -9.86
CA ARG A 354 13.26 -10.57 -10.98
C ARG A 354 14.46 -9.70 -11.36
N THR A 355 15.06 -9.97 -12.52
CA THR A 355 16.26 -9.23 -12.99
C THR A 355 15.86 -7.94 -13.70
N TYR A 356 15.67 -6.88 -12.92
CA TYR A 356 15.53 -5.51 -13.43
C TYR A 356 16.89 -4.88 -13.72
N SER A 357 16.89 -3.68 -14.31
CA SER A 357 18.11 -2.87 -14.34
C SER A 357 18.59 -2.56 -12.92
N SER A 358 19.89 -2.31 -12.76
CA SER A 358 20.46 -1.95 -11.46
C SER A 358 19.85 -0.68 -10.87
N SER A 359 19.51 0.28 -11.73
CA SER A 359 18.82 1.52 -11.34
C SER A 359 17.43 1.21 -10.78
N PHE A 360 16.61 0.45 -11.51
CA PHE A 360 15.27 0.12 -11.06
C PHE A 360 15.28 -0.74 -9.79
N ALA A 361 16.18 -1.73 -9.69
CA ALA A 361 16.33 -2.55 -8.49
C ALA A 361 16.70 -1.73 -7.26
N THR A 362 17.58 -0.73 -7.39
CA THR A 362 17.95 0.19 -6.31
C THR A 362 16.75 1.07 -5.92
N ASN A 363 16.02 1.56 -6.91
CA ASN A 363 14.82 2.35 -6.74
C ASN A 363 13.70 1.60 -6.00
N LEU A 364 13.50 0.31 -6.31
CA LEU A 364 12.59 -0.58 -5.58
C LEU A 364 13.07 -0.86 -4.15
N GLN A 365 14.38 -0.98 -3.93
CA GLN A 365 14.92 -1.12 -2.58
C GLN A 365 14.57 0.09 -1.72
N TYR A 366 14.67 1.32 -2.24
CA TYR A 366 14.27 2.51 -1.48
C TYR A 366 12.80 2.47 -1.02
N ILE A 367 11.90 1.95 -1.85
CA ILE A 367 10.49 1.74 -1.45
C ILE A 367 10.42 0.78 -0.25
N THR A 368 11.19 -0.31 -0.27
CA THR A 368 11.18 -1.32 0.82
C THR A 368 11.98 -0.89 2.06
N THR A 369 12.94 0.02 1.92
CA THR A 369 13.91 0.37 2.96
C THR A 369 13.75 1.80 3.46
N ASN A 370 12.59 2.44 3.31
CA ASN A 370 12.27 3.68 4.02
C ASN A 370 12.17 3.42 5.54
N ASN A 371 13.33 3.10 6.12
CA ASN A 371 13.68 3.29 7.51
C ASN A 371 14.13 4.75 7.61
N LEU A 372 13.36 5.55 8.36
CA LEU A 372 13.90 6.39 9.42
C LEU A 372 15.41 6.70 9.29
N THR A 373 15.76 7.70 8.50
CA THR A 373 16.60 8.73 9.10
C THR A 373 15.63 9.80 9.61
N PRO A 374 15.41 9.91 10.94
CA PRO A 374 15.19 11.23 11.49
C PRO A 374 16.32 12.08 10.91
N TYR A 375 16.00 13.23 10.36
CA TYR A 375 17.00 14.23 9.97
C TYR A 375 18.09 14.29 11.07
N ASP A 376 19.27 13.75 10.79
CA ASP A 376 20.45 13.85 11.63
C ASP A 376 21.24 15.06 11.11
N PRO A 377 21.21 16.21 11.81
CA PRO A 377 21.98 17.38 11.41
C PRO A 377 23.51 17.15 11.44
N ALA A 378 23.99 15.99 11.91
CA ALA A 378 25.39 15.63 11.98
C ALA A 378 25.83 14.52 11.00
N ALA A 379 24.95 14.01 10.14
CA ALA A 379 25.37 13.04 9.13
C ALA A 379 26.26 13.72 8.07
N PRO A 380 27.42 13.13 7.72
CA PRO A 380 28.31 13.72 6.71
C PRO A 380 27.60 13.79 5.37
N THR A 381 27.49 15.01 4.82
CA THR A 381 26.96 15.26 3.49
C THR A 381 27.71 14.43 2.46
N VAL A 382 27.01 13.53 1.77
CA VAL A 382 27.54 12.88 0.57
C VAL A 382 27.72 13.97 -0.49
N PRO A 383 28.94 14.25 -0.97
CA PRO A 383 29.16 15.30 -1.96
C PRO A 383 28.60 14.82 -3.30
N GLY A 384 27.56 15.48 -3.82
CA GLY A 384 27.09 15.19 -5.18
C GLY A 384 25.70 15.70 -5.59
N PHE A 385 24.82 16.04 -4.65
CA PHE A 385 23.48 16.54 -5.01
C PHE A 385 23.33 17.99 -4.56
N GLY A 386 23.17 18.88 -5.55
CA GLY A 386 22.92 20.29 -5.34
C GLY A 386 21.67 20.49 -4.49
N GLN A 387 21.80 21.33 -3.46
CA GLN A 387 20.66 21.75 -2.65
C GLN A 387 19.64 22.47 -3.54
N PRO A 388 18.33 22.27 -3.31
CA PRO A 388 17.33 23.14 -3.90
C PRO A 388 17.52 24.55 -3.34
N VAL A 389 17.78 25.49 -4.24
CA VAL A 389 17.83 26.92 -3.94
C VAL A 389 16.46 27.32 -3.40
N GLY A 390 16.43 27.81 -2.17
CA GLY A 390 15.25 28.38 -1.53
C GLY A 390 14.68 29.54 -2.33
N GLY A 391 13.36 29.67 -2.27
CA GLY A 391 12.58 30.56 -3.12
C GLY A 391 12.80 32.05 -2.93
N VAL A 392 12.23 32.76 -3.91
CA VAL A 392 11.49 34.00 -3.73
C VAL A 392 10.09 33.75 -4.27
#